data_AF-A0A3M2G8J3-F1
#
_entry.id   AF-A0A3M2G8J3-F1
#
_cell.length_a   1.000
_cell.length_b   1.000
_cell.length_c   1.000
_cell.angle_alpha   90.00
_cell.angle_beta   90.00
_cell.angle_gamma   90.00
#
_symmetry.space_group_name_H-M   'P 1'
#
loop_
_entity.id
_entity.type
_entity.pdbx_description
1 polymer ?
#
loop_
_entity_poly.entity_id
_entity_poly.type
_entity_poly.pdbx_seq_one_letter_code
_entity_poly.pdbx_strand_id
1 'polypeptide(L)'
;MLVTSEMMQKGKIPLLFTGGACNIQSLTGPIRNPGRDPLTAWLDAQGWSYYDPQIHPSTHGREYVWGIDGPEEKRARKLAQLRVYEITADTIAAVSVMEIMDDARVGRHSIVWFNGGQTFAPPGLGDLDQLVKNKALQQQIGEMAYQHLLAYLKAGRQIRHELPLMLAECPHIVFVNSFDELQKAITILIPKLIKTSVTL
;
A
#
# COMPACT_ATOMS: atom_id res chain seq x y z
N MET A 1 16.45 6.42 2.87
CA MET A 1 16.41 7.35 4.01
C MET A 1 14.98 7.78 4.28
N LEU A 2 14.43 7.34 5.40
CA LEU A 2 13.13 7.78 5.88
C LEU A 2 13.09 9.31 6.12
N VAL A 3 12.03 9.97 5.64
CA VAL A 3 11.71 11.38 5.89
C VAL A 3 10.52 11.41 6.84
N THR A 4 10.73 11.91 8.07
CA THR A 4 9.65 11.98 9.07
C THR A 4 8.77 13.21 8.87
N SER A 5 7.61 13.25 9.55
CA SER A 5 6.71 14.41 9.54
C SER A 5 7.40 15.69 10.02
N GLU A 6 8.28 15.62 11.02
CA GLU A 6 9.04 16.77 11.50
C GLU A 6 10.05 17.28 10.46
N MET A 7 10.62 16.37 9.66
CA MET A 7 11.48 16.75 8.53
C MET A 7 10.67 17.42 7.43
N MET A 8 9.46 16.93 7.16
CA MET A 8 8.51 17.55 6.22
C MET A 8 8.11 18.98 6.66
N GLN A 9 7.84 19.19 7.94
CA GLN A 9 7.56 20.53 8.50
C GLN A 9 8.73 21.50 8.30
N LYS A 10 9.96 20.99 8.32
CA LYS A 10 11.20 21.73 8.00
C LYS A 10 11.48 21.87 6.50
N GLY A 11 10.56 21.45 5.64
CA GLY A 11 10.64 21.61 4.18
C GLY A 11 11.38 20.50 3.45
N LYS A 12 11.73 19.39 4.09
CA LYS A 12 12.21 18.20 3.37
C LYS A 12 11.07 17.62 2.54
N ILE A 13 11.39 17.16 1.33
CA ILE A 13 10.44 16.50 0.43
C ILE A 13 11.02 15.12 0.10
N PRO A 14 10.25 14.03 0.31
CA PRO A 14 10.71 12.70 -0.03
C PRO A 14 10.66 12.49 -1.54
N LEU A 15 11.57 11.67 -2.06
CA LEU A 15 11.52 11.24 -3.45
C LEU A 15 10.33 10.30 -3.68
N LEU A 16 10.10 9.37 -2.74
CA LEU A 16 9.00 8.41 -2.79
C LEU A 16 8.00 8.58 -1.64
N PHE A 17 6.74 8.23 -1.89
CA PHE A 17 5.75 7.98 -0.85
C PHE A 17 5.37 6.50 -0.86
N THR A 18 5.44 5.82 0.28
CA THR A 18 5.12 4.39 0.39
C THR A 18 3.78 4.19 1.11
N GLY A 19 2.68 4.21 0.36
CA GLY A 19 1.33 4.03 0.87
C GLY A 19 0.89 2.56 0.93
N GLY A 20 -0.39 2.36 1.19
CA GLY A 20 -0.98 1.03 1.46
C GLY A 20 -1.46 0.93 2.90
N ALA A 21 -2.23 -0.11 3.21
CA ALA A 21 -2.80 -0.26 4.54
C ALA A 21 -1.70 -0.38 5.62
N CYS A 22 -1.64 0.59 6.53
CA CYS A 22 -0.58 0.69 7.53
C CYS A 22 -0.79 -0.26 8.72
N ASN A 23 -2.01 -0.68 9.02
CA ASN A 23 -2.30 -1.49 10.19
C ASN A 23 -3.15 -2.70 9.82
N ILE A 24 -2.89 -3.81 10.48
CA ILE A 24 -3.70 -5.03 10.45
C ILE A 24 -4.44 -5.10 11.79
N GLN A 25 -5.74 -5.35 11.76
CA GLN A 25 -6.50 -5.52 12.99
C GLN A 25 -6.21 -6.91 13.58
N SER A 26 -5.67 -6.96 14.80
CA SER A 26 -5.50 -8.19 15.58
C SER A 26 -6.51 -8.27 16.73
N LEU A 27 -6.51 -9.40 17.46
CA LEU A 27 -7.34 -9.60 18.65
C LEU A 27 -7.00 -8.64 19.80
N THR A 28 -5.76 -8.17 19.87
CA THR A 28 -5.28 -7.27 20.93
C THR A 28 -5.24 -5.81 20.49
N GLY A 29 -5.70 -5.50 19.28
CA GLY A 29 -5.67 -4.16 18.70
C GLY A 29 -4.98 -4.11 17.32
N PRO A 30 -4.84 -2.91 16.75
CA PRO A 30 -4.10 -2.73 15.50
C PRO A 30 -2.62 -3.09 15.70
N ILE A 31 -2.07 -3.85 14.77
CA ILE A 31 -0.64 -4.13 14.67
C ILE A 31 -0.10 -3.56 13.36
N ARG A 32 1.18 -3.23 13.35
CA ARG A 32 1.89 -2.76 12.17
C ARG A 32 1.82 -3.78 11.03
N ASN A 33 1.55 -3.34 9.80
CA ASN A 33 1.68 -4.17 8.60
C ASN A 33 3.16 -4.31 8.19
N PRO A 34 3.80 -5.49 8.31
CA PRO A 34 5.20 -5.67 7.96
C PRO A 34 5.44 -5.78 6.44
N GLY A 35 4.39 -5.83 5.61
CA GLY A 35 4.49 -6.08 4.17
C GLY A 35 5.40 -5.10 3.42
N ARG A 36 5.59 -3.88 3.94
CA ARG A 36 6.48 -2.87 3.36
C ARG A 36 7.93 -2.90 3.85
N ASP A 37 8.26 -3.71 4.86
CA ASP A 37 9.63 -3.75 5.41
C ASP A 37 10.71 -4.10 4.38
N PRO A 38 10.49 -5.06 3.44
CA PRO A 38 11.48 -5.32 2.40
C PRO A 38 11.72 -4.10 1.49
N LEU A 39 10.66 -3.34 1.20
CA LEU A 39 10.75 -2.13 0.39
C LEU A 39 11.56 -1.04 1.11
N THR A 40 11.24 -0.76 2.37
CA THR A 40 11.94 0.28 3.14
C THR A 40 13.42 -0.03 3.29
N ALA A 41 13.77 -1.28 3.64
CA ALA A 41 15.16 -1.73 3.73
C ALA A 41 15.92 -1.57 2.39
N TRP A 42 15.27 -1.91 1.27
CA TRP A 42 15.88 -1.73 -0.04
C TRP A 42 16.06 -0.26 -0.41
N LEU A 43 15.06 0.59 -0.17
CA LEU A 43 15.14 2.04 -0.44
C LEU A 43 16.25 2.70 0.39
N ASP A 44 16.44 2.28 1.65
CA ASP A 44 17.55 2.71 2.47
C ASP A 44 18.90 2.29 1.89
N ALA A 45 19.05 1.05 1.42
CA ALA A 45 20.26 0.58 0.76
C ALA A 45 20.58 1.35 -0.54
N GLN A 46 19.56 1.86 -1.25
CA GLN A 46 19.75 2.73 -2.42
C GLN A 46 20.03 4.20 -2.06
N GLY A 47 19.91 4.59 -0.78
CA GLY A 47 20.02 5.98 -0.34
C GLY A 47 18.87 6.87 -0.81
N TRP A 48 17.74 6.32 -1.25
CA TRP A 48 16.60 7.08 -1.74
C TRP A 48 15.72 7.57 -0.60
N SER A 49 15.26 8.82 -0.67
CA SER A 49 14.40 9.39 0.38
C SER A 49 12.95 8.96 0.20
N TYR A 50 12.29 8.57 1.28
CA TYR A 50 10.88 8.16 1.23
C TYR A 50 10.12 8.57 2.48
N TYR A 51 8.80 8.70 2.35
CA TYR A 51 7.89 8.88 3.49
C TYR A 51 6.98 7.65 3.62
N ASP A 52 6.91 7.07 4.83
CA ASP A 52 6.01 5.96 5.16
C ASP A 52 4.99 6.42 6.21
N PRO A 53 3.68 6.44 5.90
CA PRO A 53 2.65 6.85 6.85
C PRO A 53 2.42 5.88 8.01
N GLN A 54 3.06 4.69 8.00
CA GLN A 54 3.02 3.76 9.12
C GLN A 54 4.02 4.16 10.22
N ILE A 55 3.64 5.20 10.94
CA ILE A 55 4.40 5.72 12.08
C ILE A 55 4.17 4.80 13.27
N HIS A 56 5.25 4.18 13.73
CA HIS A 56 5.27 3.22 14.82
C HIS A 56 6.61 3.30 15.55
N PRO A 57 6.71 2.98 16.85
CA PRO A 57 7.96 3.01 17.60
C PRO A 57 9.11 2.24 16.94
N SER A 58 8.80 1.11 16.29
CA SER A 58 9.81 0.28 15.61
C SER A 58 10.36 0.89 14.31
N THR A 59 9.67 1.86 13.70
CA THR A 59 10.08 2.48 12.42
C THR A 59 10.48 3.93 12.58
N HIS A 60 9.73 4.68 13.38
CA HIS A 60 9.87 6.12 13.56
C HIS A 60 10.31 6.52 14.98
N GLY A 61 10.43 5.57 15.91
CA GLY A 61 10.79 5.83 17.31
C GLY A 61 9.67 6.46 18.14
N ARG A 62 8.46 6.62 17.58
CA ARG A 62 7.29 7.18 18.26
C ARG A 62 5.97 6.67 17.69
N GLU A 63 4.89 6.97 18.41
CA GLU A 63 3.51 6.76 17.97
C GLU A 63 3.03 7.86 17.01
N TYR A 64 1.97 7.54 16.26
CA TYR A 64 1.28 8.46 15.35
C TYR A 64 0.55 9.57 16.13
N VAL A 65 0.74 10.81 15.70
CA VAL A 65 0.11 12.02 16.24
C VAL A 65 -0.68 12.67 15.12
N TRP A 66 -2.01 12.52 15.16
CA TRP A 66 -2.89 12.93 14.07
C TRP A 66 -2.74 14.39 13.62
N GLY A 67 -2.56 15.32 14.57
CA GLY A 67 -2.41 16.74 14.27
C GLY A 67 -1.10 17.12 13.55
N ILE A 68 -0.13 16.20 13.49
CA ILE A 68 1.16 16.38 12.83
C ILE A 68 1.23 15.47 11.60
N ASP A 69 0.97 14.19 11.80
CA ASP A 69 1.25 13.17 10.80
C ASP A 69 0.21 13.12 9.69
N GLY A 70 -1.08 13.32 10.00
CA GLY A 70 -2.14 13.32 8.99
C GLY A 70 -1.95 14.41 7.92
N PRO A 71 -1.67 15.67 8.31
CA PRO A 71 -1.30 16.72 7.36
C PRO A 71 -0.04 16.42 6.54
N GLU A 72 1.02 15.92 7.19
CA GLU A 72 2.30 15.68 6.51
C GLU A 72 2.26 14.45 5.60
N GLU A 73 1.48 13.43 5.92
CA GLU A 73 1.19 12.28 5.04
C GLU A 73 0.56 12.74 3.73
N LYS A 74 -0.50 13.56 3.80
CA LYS A 74 -1.15 14.12 2.61
C LYS A 74 -0.19 14.99 1.80
N ARG A 75 0.66 15.76 2.47
CA ARG A 75 1.67 16.61 1.84
C ARG A 75 2.75 15.78 1.16
N ALA A 76 3.27 14.75 1.83
CA ALA A 76 4.26 13.83 1.28
C ALA A 76 3.72 13.10 0.05
N ARG A 77 2.50 12.55 0.12
CA ARG A 77 1.82 11.94 -1.03
C ARG A 77 1.66 12.92 -2.19
N LYS A 78 1.35 14.20 -1.92
CA LYS A 78 1.21 15.22 -2.97
C LYS A 78 2.54 15.62 -3.60
N LEU A 79 3.62 15.72 -2.81
CA LEU A 79 4.90 16.27 -3.25
C LEU A 79 5.92 15.24 -3.75
N ALA A 80 5.78 13.97 -3.37
CA ALA A 80 6.67 12.91 -3.85
C ALA A 80 6.70 12.85 -5.39
N GLN A 81 7.79 12.35 -5.96
CA GLN A 81 7.85 12.13 -7.41
C GLN A 81 7.15 10.82 -7.79
N LEU A 82 7.27 9.79 -6.94
CA LEU A 82 6.69 8.47 -7.16
C LEU A 82 5.92 8.01 -5.92
N ARG A 83 4.74 7.44 -6.11
CA ARG A 83 4.01 6.74 -5.03
C ARG A 83 4.11 5.23 -5.24
N VAL A 84 4.26 4.49 -4.16
CA VAL A 84 4.22 3.03 -4.17
C VAL A 84 3.15 2.61 -3.17
N TYR A 85 2.09 1.99 -3.67
CA TYR A 85 0.99 1.48 -2.86
C TYR A 85 1.13 -0.02 -2.69
N GLU A 86 1.22 -0.47 -1.46
CA GLU A 86 1.28 -1.89 -1.14
C GLU A 86 -0.12 -2.42 -0.78
N ILE A 87 -0.48 -3.57 -1.38
CA ILE A 87 -1.75 -4.25 -1.16
C ILE A 87 -1.49 -5.73 -0.82
N THR A 88 -1.70 -6.11 0.44
CA THR A 88 -1.60 -7.51 0.94
C THR A 88 -2.94 -8.22 0.96
N ALA A 89 -2.91 -9.54 1.17
CA ALA A 89 -4.13 -10.30 1.45
C ALA A 89 -4.69 -10.02 2.86
N ASP A 90 -3.91 -9.39 3.73
CA ASP A 90 -4.32 -9.03 5.10
C ASP A 90 -5.17 -7.77 5.15
N THR A 91 -5.17 -6.99 4.06
CA THR A 91 -5.80 -5.67 4.03
C THR A 91 -6.57 -5.48 2.72
N ILE A 92 -7.87 -5.19 2.81
CA ILE A 92 -8.70 -4.84 1.64
C ILE A 92 -8.24 -3.52 0.98
N ALA A 93 -7.44 -2.72 1.70
CA ALA A 93 -6.80 -1.51 1.20
C ALA A 93 -7.77 -0.45 0.65
N ALA A 94 -9.02 -0.37 1.17
CA ALA A 94 -10.07 0.50 0.63
C ALA A 94 -9.66 1.99 0.54
N VAL A 95 -9.01 2.52 1.57
CA VAL A 95 -8.47 3.89 1.53
C VAL A 95 -7.40 4.03 0.46
N SER A 96 -6.48 3.06 0.37
CA SER A 96 -5.42 3.06 -0.64
C SER A 96 -5.98 3.00 -2.06
N VAL A 97 -7.08 2.27 -2.30
CA VAL A 97 -7.77 2.30 -3.60
C VAL A 97 -8.25 3.73 -3.93
N MET A 98 -8.83 4.46 -2.97
CA MET A 98 -9.22 5.86 -3.21
C MET A 98 -8.02 6.76 -3.50
N GLU A 99 -6.90 6.55 -2.83
CA GLU A 99 -5.66 7.31 -3.06
C GLU A 99 -5.07 7.03 -4.46
N ILE A 100 -5.07 5.77 -4.88
CA ILE A 100 -4.64 5.35 -6.23
C ILE A 100 -5.52 5.99 -7.29
N MET A 101 -6.85 5.97 -7.10
CA MET A 101 -7.80 6.59 -8.03
C MET A 101 -7.62 8.11 -8.09
N ASP A 102 -7.36 8.78 -6.97
CA ASP A 102 -7.05 10.21 -6.95
C ASP A 102 -5.76 10.51 -7.72
N ASP A 103 -4.72 9.70 -7.52
CA ASP A 103 -3.45 9.85 -8.24
C ASP A 103 -3.62 9.64 -9.75
N ALA A 104 -4.38 8.62 -10.16
CA ALA A 104 -4.71 8.37 -11.56
C ALA A 104 -5.44 9.57 -12.18
N ARG A 105 -6.45 10.11 -11.47
CA ARG A 105 -7.25 11.26 -11.91
C ARG A 105 -6.40 12.52 -12.15
N VAL A 106 -5.35 12.73 -11.37
CA VAL A 106 -4.48 13.91 -11.48
C VAL A 106 -3.16 13.65 -12.21
N GLY A 107 -2.97 12.46 -12.78
CA GLY A 107 -1.78 12.11 -13.55
C GLY A 107 -0.49 11.97 -12.72
N ARG A 108 -0.60 11.58 -11.45
CA ARG A 108 0.59 11.30 -10.62
C ARG A 108 1.11 9.89 -10.90
N HIS A 109 2.43 9.78 -11.00
CA HIS A 109 3.09 8.50 -11.18
C HIS A 109 3.02 7.66 -9.91
N SER A 110 2.40 6.48 -10.04
CA SER A 110 2.20 5.56 -8.93
C SER A 110 2.43 4.11 -9.37
N ILE A 111 2.99 3.30 -8.48
CA ILE A 111 3.07 1.85 -8.62
C ILE A 111 2.10 1.24 -7.63
N VAL A 112 1.27 0.30 -8.09
CA VAL A 112 0.44 -0.54 -7.23
C VAL A 112 1.09 -1.92 -7.17
N TRP A 113 1.59 -2.25 -5.99
CA TRP A 113 2.24 -3.52 -5.72
C TRP A 113 1.30 -4.47 -4.98
N PHE A 114 0.85 -5.50 -5.70
CA PHE A 114 0.14 -6.62 -5.11
C PHE A 114 1.13 -7.55 -4.43
N ASN A 115 1.45 -7.27 -3.17
CA ASN A 115 2.35 -8.09 -2.37
C ASN A 115 1.70 -9.46 -2.10
N GLY A 116 2.37 -10.53 -2.49
CA GLY A 116 1.80 -11.89 -2.56
C GLY A 116 1.07 -12.21 -3.88
N GLY A 117 1.13 -11.33 -4.89
CA GLY A 117 0.60 -11.57 -6.24
C GLY A 117 -0.91 -11.33 -6.37
N GLN A 118 -1.55 -11.89 -7.38
CA GLN A 118 -2.97 -11.64 -7.68
C GLN A 118 -3.96 -12.37 -6.76
N THR A 119 -3.47 -13.32 -5.96
CA THR A 119 -4.31 -14.10 -5.04
C THR A 119 -4.66 -13.28 -3.80
N PHE A 120 -5.94 -13.30 -3.41
CA PHE A 120 -6.40 -12.76 -2.14
C PHE A 120 -6.76 -13.91 -1.19
N ALA A 121 -5.80 -14.30 -0.36
CA ALA A 121 -5.93 -15.39 0.61
C ALA A 121 -5.43 -14.94 1.99
N PRO A 122 -6.27 -14.31 2.81
CA PRO A 122 -5.92 -13.88 4.15
C PRO A 122 -5.48 -15.09 5.01
N PRO A 123 -4.47 -14.92 5.88
CA PRO A 123 -4.00 -15.96 6.77
C PRO A 123 -5.12 -16.59 7.59
N GLY A 124 -5.18 -17.91 7.62
CA GLY A 124 -6.18 -18.69 8.36
C GLY A 124 -7.55 -18.80 7.68
N LEU A 125 -7.87 -17.96 6.69
CA LEU A 125 -9.12 -18.05 5.93
C LEU A 125 -8.95 -18.81 4.61
N GLY A 126 -7.76 -18.74 4.00
CA GLY A 126 -7.52 -19.29 2.67
C GLY A 126 -8.12 -18.41 1.58
N ASP A 127 -8.15 -18.91 0.35
CA ASP A 127 -8.82 -18.24 -0.76
C ASP A 127 -10.35 -18.46 -0.75
N LEU A 128 -11.06 -17.80 -1.67
CA LEU A 128 -12.51 -17.91 -1.78
C LEU A 128 -12.99 -19.36 -2.02
N ASP A 129 -12.29 -20.10 -2.88
CA ASP A 129 -12.69 -21.45 -3.28
C ASP A 129 -12.48 -22.44 -2.12
N GLN A 130 -11.46 -22.20 -1.30
CA GLN A 130 -11.21 -22.91 -0.03
C GLN A 130 -12.28 -22.58 1.01
N LEU A 131 -12.62 -21.29 1.22
CA LEU A 131 -13.63 -20.88 2.20
C LEU A 131 -15.01 -21.46 1.89
N VAL A 132 -15.43 -21.45 0.61
CA VAL A 132 -16.74 -21.98 0.16
C VAL A 132 -16.89 -23.48 0.49
N LYS A 133 -15.79 -24.23 0.50
CA LYS A 133 -15.76 -25.66 0.84
C LYS A 133 -15.68 -25.91 2.35
N ASN A 134 -15.39 -24.90 3.17
CA ASN A 134 -15.19 -25.06 4.61
C ASN A 134 -16.51 -25.06 5.41
N LYS A 135 -17.23 -26.18 5.33
CA LYS A 135 -18.50 -26.38 6.06
C LYS A 135 -18.34 -26.43 7.58
N ALA A 136 -17.19 -26.90 8.06
CA ALA A 136 -16.90 -26.93 9.50
C ALA A 136 -16.83 -25.52 10.08
N LEU A 137 -16.13 -24.59 9.39
CA LEU A 137 -16.04 -23.20 9.81
C LEU A 137 -17.43 -22.53 9.79
N GLN A 138 -18.22 -22.74 8.74
CA GLN A 138 -19.60 -22.22 8.65
C GLN A 138 -20.45 -22.64 9.86
N GLN A 139 -20.36 -23.92 10.26
CA GLN A 139 -21.07 -24.43 11.44
C GLN A 139 -20.55 -23.82 12.75
N GLN A 140 -19.23 -23.61 12.85
CA GLN A 140 -18.60 -23.08 14.06
C GLN A 140 -18.94 -21.61 14.33
N ILE A 141 -18.94 -20.77 13.29
CA ILE A 141 -19.12 -19.31 13.45
C ILE A 141 -20.55 -18.83 13.15
N GLY A 142 -21.38 -19.70 12.59
CA GLY A 142 -22.75 -19.38 12.18
C GLY A 142 -22.84 -18.64 10.84
N GLU A 143 -24.05 -18.62 10.28
CA GLU A 143 -24.30 -18.16 8.91
C GLU A 143 -23.93 -16.70 8.68
N MET A 144 -24.33 -15.80 9.58
CA MET A 144 -24.10 -14.36 9.42
C MET A 144 -22.61 -14.01 9.35
N ALA A 145 -21.81 -14.53 10.30
CA ALA A 145 -20.37 -14.30 10.31
C ALA A 145 -19.70 -14.92 9.09
N TYR A 146 -20.14 -16.11 8.67
CA TYR A 146 -19.63 -16.76 7.47
C TYR A 146 -19.91 -15.96 6.18
N GLN A 147 -21.11 -15.39 6.04
CA GLN A 147 -21.44 -14.52 4.90
C GLN A 147 -20.59 -13.24 4.89
N HIS A 148 -20.27 -12.67 6.05
CA HIS A 148 -19.33 -11.53 6.11
C HIS A 148 -17.92 -11.91 5.66
N LEU A 149 -17.41 -13.09 6.04
CA LEU A 149 -16.11 -13.59 5.55
C LEU A 149 -16.12 -13.80 4.03
N LEU A 150 -17.20 -14.37 3.48
CA LEU A 150 -17.37 -14.52 2.03
C LEU A 150 -17.37 -13.17 1.32
N ALA A 151 -18.10 -12.18 1.84
CA ALA A 151 -18.13 -10.84 1.27
C ALA A 151 -16.75 -10.18 1.30
N TYR A 152 -16.01 -10.34 2.41
CA TYR A 152 -14.63 -9.86 2.56
C TYR A 152 -13.70 -10.46 1.50
N LEU A 153 -13.70 -11.79 1.32
CA LEU A 153 -12.87 -12.44 0.30
C LEU A 153 -13.26 -12.04 -1.13
N LYS A 154 -14.56 -11.93 -1.42
CA LYS A 154 -15.05 -11.46 -2.72
C LYS A 154 -14.57 -10.04 -3.01
N ALA A 155 -14.69 -9.13 -2.05
CA ALA A 155 -14.25 -7.75 -2.21
C ALA A 155 -12.74 -7.66 -2.46
N GLY A 156 -11.91 -8.36 -1.67
CA GLY A 156 -10.47 -8.36 -1.86
C GLY A 156 -10.04 -8.95 -3.21
N ARG A 157 -10.66 -10.07 -3.63
CA ARG A 157 -10.43 -10.65 -4.96
C ARG A 157 -10.83 -9.68 -6.07
N GLN A 158 -12.01 -9.06 -5.95
CA GLN A 158 -12.53 -8.12 -6.92
C GLN A 158 -11.60 -6.90 -7.06
N ILE A 159 -11.12 -6.32 -5.96
CA ILE A 159 -10.19 -5.17 -6.03
C ILE A 159 -8.93 -5.53 -6.81
N ARG A 160 -8.34 -6.71 -6.59
CA ARG A 160 -7.12 -7.13 -7.32
C ARG A 160 -7.34 -7.28 -8.82
N HIS A 161 -8.55 -7.67 -9.25
CA HIS A 161 -8.87 -7.91 -10.66
C HIS A 161 -9.40 -6.64 -11.35
N GLU A 162 -10.33 -5.93 -10.71
CA GLU A 162 -11.02 -4.78 -11.31
C GLU A 162 -10.15 -3.52 -11.30
N LEU A 163 -9.33 -3.28 -10.27
CA LEU A 163 -8.52 -2.07 -10.22
C LEU A 163 -7.54 -1.95 -11.40
N PRO A 164 -6.80 -3.02 -11.79
CA PRO A 164 -5.99 -2.99 -13.01
C PRO A 164 -6.81 -2.75 -14.28
N LEU A 165 -8.01 -3.34 -14.39
CA LEU A 165 -8.87 -3.18 -15.55
C LEU A 165 -9.40 -1.73 -15.67
N MET A 166 -9.84 -1.15 -14.56
CA MET A 166 -10.33 0.22 -14.48
C MET A 166 -9.26 1.24 -14.85
N LEU A 167 -7.99 0.94 -14.59
CA LEU A 167 -6.84 1.83 -14.81
C LEU A 167 -5.94 1.35 -15.95
N ALA A 168 -6.39 0.41 -16.79
CA ALA A 168 -5.57 -0.20 -17.83
C ALA A 168 -5.02 0.82 -18.84
N GLU A 169 -5.80 1.87 -19.11
CA GLU A 169 -5.43 2.95 -20.03
C GLU A 169 -4.73 4.13 -19.34
N CYS A 170 -4.51 4.07 -18.01
CA CYS A 170 -3.86 5.16 -17.28
C CYS A 170 -2.32 5.03 -17.38
N PRO A 171 -1.63 5.90 -18.14
CA PRO A 171 -0.19 5.74 -18.37
C PRO A 171 0.68 6.06 -17.14
N HIS A 172 0.07 6.61 -16.09
CA HIS A 172 0.76 7.02 -14.87
C HIS A 172 0.73 5.94 -13.78
N ILE A 173 -0.07 4.88 -13.94
CA ILE A 173 -0.22 3.81 -12.95
C ILE A 173 0.42 2.52 -13.49
N VAL A 174 1.31 1.94 -12.70
CA VAL A 174 1.97 0.67 -13.04
C VAL A 174 1.58 -0.38 -12.01
N PHE A 175 1.10 -1.53 -12.45
CA PHE A 175 0.79 -2.66 -11.59
C PHE A 175 1.94 -3.68 -11.59
N VAL A 176 2.33 -4.14 -10.40
CA VAL A 176 3.37 -5.15 -10.22
C VAL A 176 2.93 -6.21 -9.21
N ASN A 177 3.37 -7.45 -9.40
CA ASN A 177 2.92 -8.62 -8.65
C ASN A 177 4.03 -9.25 -7.80
N SER A 178 5.26 -8.79 -7.94
CA SER A 178 6.41 -9.29 -7.17
C SER A 178 7.32 -8.15 -6.74
N PHE A 179 8.13 -8.42 -5.71
CA PHE A 179 9.11 -7.45 -5.23
C PHE A 179 10.19 -7.14 -6.28
N ASP A 180 10.60 -8.14 -7.07
CA ASP A 180 11.55 -7.94 -8.18
C ASP A 180 10.99 -7.02 -9.27
N GLU A 181 9.72 -7.19 -9.62
CA GLU A 181 9.03 -6.29 -10.57
C GLU A 181 8.95 -4.87 -10.00
N LEU A 182 8.66 -4.72 -8.70
CA LEU A 182 8.64 -3.43 -8.04
C LEU A 182 10.01 -2.74 -8.11
N GLN A 183 11.09 -3.44 -7.77
CA GLN A 183 12.45 -2.90 -7.82
C GLN A 183 12.83 -2.44 -9.23
N LYS A 184 12.50 -3.25 -10.25
CA LYS A 184 12.71 -2.89 -11.66
C LYS A 184 11.91 -1.65 -12.04
N ALA A 185 10.62 -1.60 -11.69
CA ALA A 185 9.74 -0.47 -11.99
C ALA A 185 10.26 0.83 -11.37
N ILE A 186 10.63 0.81 -10.07
CA ILE A 186 11.16 2.00 -9.39
C ILE A 186 12.46 2.47 -10.05
N THR A 187 13.40 1.55 -10.31
CA THR A 187 14.70 1.84 -10.93
C THR A 187 14.56 2.46 -12.32
N ILE A 188 13.53 2.06 -13.09
CA ILE A 188 13.25 2.62 -14.41
C ILE A 188 12.58 3.99 -14.33
N LEU A 189 11.65 4.18 -13.39
CA LEU A 189 10.82 5.37 -13.30
C LEU A 189 11.55 6.55 -12.66
N ILE A 190 12.25 6.35 -11.53
CA ILE A 190 12.87 7.44 -10.77
C ILE A 190 13.79 8.32 -11.64
N PRO A 191 14.74 7.78 -12.42
CA PRO A 191 15.63 8.61 -13.23
C PRO A 191 14.89 9.43 -14.29
N LYS A 192 13.78 8.90 -14.83
CA LYS A 192 12.94 9.62 -15.79
C LYS A 192 12.21 10.78 -15.11
N LEU A 193 11.65 10.56 -13.93
CA LEU A 193 10.90 11.57 -13.18
C LEU A 193 11.81 12.71 -12.68
N ILE A 194 13.02 12.39 -12.23
CA ILE A 194 13.99 13.40 -11.80
C ILE A 194 14.38 14.31 -12.99
N LYS A 195 14.64 13.74 -14.18
CA LYS A 195 15.03 14.53 -15.36
C LYS A 195 13.93 15.50 -15.81
N THR A 196 12.68 15.05 -15.84
CA THR A 196 11.54 15.91 -16.22
C THR A 196 11.37 17.09 -15.26
N SER A 197 11.68 16.89 -13.98
CA SER A 197 11.53 17.93 -12.94
C SER A 197 12.55 19.06 -13.02
N VAL A 198 13.68 18.87 -13.71
CA VAL A 198 14.74 19.88 -13.87
C VAL A 198 14.55 20.73 -15.13
N THR A 199 13.62 20.33 -16.00
CA THR A 199 13.42 20.97 -17.32
C THR A 199 12.19 21.89 -17.36
N LEU A 200 11.57 22.14 -16.19
CA LEU A 200 10.44 23.06 -15.98
C LEU A 200 10.88 24.20 -15.06
#